data_AF-A0A255RG57-F1
#
_entry.id   AF-A0A255RG57-F1
#
_cell.length_a   1.000
_cell.length_b   1.000
_cell.length_c   1.000
_cell.angle_alpha   90.00
_cell.angle_beta   90.00
_cell.angle_gamma   90.00
#
_symmetry.space_group_name_H-M   'P 1'
#
loop_
_entity.id
_entity.type
_entity.pdbx_description
1 polymer ?
#
loop_
_entity_poly.entity_id
_entity_poly.type
_entity_poly.pdbx_seq_one_letter_code
_entity_poly.pdbx_strand_id
1 'polypeptide(L)'
;MGHKIDKDSAAAIDTQLATWAKKVTTLPEPKLQFTTYTLRYNTAGWVRVTGMQEHWTAATVEASIEANEGRIELNTTGVTHLELDFSRSGWAGPLTGIDLSIDGEKLDVVDSGNQPGFQCRLAKLSSGDWVVEHFRTKELRKRPGLQGPIDDAFCDRFVIVLPSRPARHGRVQRWIDRETEYLQQRWQRLMRGDVQVVTDRELTDDQIATSHLICFGDFSSNRYLFNVADSLPIRWTRNELVVADETFDPANHAPVFCYPNPLNPDRYLVVNSGMTFREFSNVSNSRQVAMLPDFAVIDVTDQDDSIYPGTIVKQGFFNEQWQLEQ
;
A
#
# COMPACT_ATOMS: atom_id res chain seq x y z
N MET A 1 5.90 35.94 -9.78
CA MET A 1 7.35 36.04 -10.07
C MET A 1 7.85 34.65 -10.36
N GLY A 2 8.28 34.42 -11.60
CA GLY A 2 8.48 33.08 -12.14
C GLY A 2 9.78 32.43 -11.68
N HIS A 3 9.72 31.11 -11.46
CA HIS A 3 10.85 30.21 -11.22
C HIS A 3 11.74 30.10 -12.47
N LYS A 4 12.42 31.19 -12.85
CA LYS A 4 13.36 31.18 -13.97
C LYS A 4 14.78 31.02 -13.43
N ILE A 5 15.40 29.91 -13.81
CA ILE A 5 16.83 29.67 -13.59
C ILE A 5 17.60 30.76 -14.36
N ASP A 6 18.56 31.40 -13.71
CA ASP A 6 19.39 32.41 -14.37
C ASP A 6 20.29 31.75 -15.43
N LYS A 7 20.84 32.56 -16.34
CA LYS A 7 21.57 32.04 -17.50
C LYS A 7 22.84 31.29 -17.11
N ASP A 8 23.53 31.72 -16.06
CA ASP A 8 24.80 31.13 -15.65
C ASP A 8 24.55 29.79 -14.97
N SER A 9 23.53 29.71 -14.10
CA SER A 9 23.06 28.45 -13.52
C SER A 9 22.56 27.47 -14.59
N ALA A 10 21.82 27.93 -15.59
CA ALA A 10 21.35 27.08 -16.68
C ALA A 10 22.53 26.48 -17.47
N ALA A 11 23.53 27.28 -17.81
CA ALA A 11 24.73 26.80 -18.50
C ALA A 11 25.54 25.80 -17.65
N ALA A 12 25.66 26.03 -16.34
CA ALA A 12 26.32 25.10 -15.42
C ALA A 12 25.56 23.77 -15.30
N ILE A 13 24.22 23.82 -15.17
CA ILE A 13 23.35 22.64 -15.13
C ILE A 13 23.48 21.85 -16.43
N ASP A 14 23.38 22.51 -17.59
CA ASP A 14 23.49 21.85 -18.90
C ASP A 14 24.85 21.17 -19.10
N THR A 15 25.94 21.83 -18.66
CA THR A 15 27.30 21.26 -18.73
C THR A 15 27.42 20.00 -17.85
N GLN A 16 26.86 20.04 -16.64
CA GLN A 16 26.88 18.91 -15.72
C GLN A 16 26.02 17.75 -16.22
N LEU A 17 24.81 18.04 -16.74
CA LEU A 17 23.92 17.05 -17.35
C LEU A 17 24.58 16.40 -18.58
N ALA A 18 25.21 17.19 -19.45
CA ALA A 18 25.94 16.66 -20.61
C ALA A 18 27.12 15.76 -20.20
N THR A 19 27.75 16.05 -19.06
CA THR A 19 28.83 15.23 -18.49
C THR A 19 28.28 13.90 -17.97
N TRP A 20 27.16 13.92 -17.25
CA TRP A 20 26.51 12.69 -16.77
C TRP A 20 25.91 11.86 -17.91
N ALA A 21 25.32 12.47 -18.93
CA ALA A 21 24.74 11.78 -20.08
C ALA A 21 25.76 10.98 -20.90
N LYS A 22 27.05 11.36 -20.85
CA LYS A 22 28.15 10.62 -21.49
C LYS A 22 28.64 9.42 -20.68
N LYS A 23 28.27 9.32 -19.39
CA LYS A 23 28.65 8.18 -18.56
C LYS A 23 27.74 7.00 -18.91
N VAL A 24 28.33 5.89 -19.32
CA VAL A 24 27.60 4.63 -19.44
C VAL A 24 27.31 4.13 -18.03
N THR A 25 26.03 3.96 -17.68
CA THR A 25 25.65 3.31 -16.43
C THR A 25 26.12 1.86 -16.48
N THR A 26 27.07 1.52 -15.62
CA THR A 26 27.48 0.12 -15.42
C THR A 26 26.41 -0.57 -14.60
N LEU A 27 25.84 -1.63 -15.16
CA LEU A 27 24.89 -2.51 -14.48
C LEU A 27 25.56 -3.85 -14.13
N PRO A 28 25.16 -4.48 -13.01
CA PRO A 28 24.37 -3.92 -11.92
C PRO A 28 25.09 -2.78 -11.17
N GLU A 29 24.34 -1.86 -10.56
CA GLU A 29 24.93 -0.79 -9.75
C GLU A 29 25.73 -1.41 -8.59
N PRO A 30 27.03 -1.06 -8.42
CA PRO A 30 27.87 -1.67 -7.41
C PRO A 30 27.50 -1.28 -5.98
N LYS A 31 26.80 -0.14 -5.83
CA LYS A 31 26.32 0.39 -4.56
C LYS A 31 24.95 1.01 -4.76
N LEU A 32 24.05 0.79 -3.81
CA LEU A 32 22.71 1.35 -3.77
C LEU A 32 22.44 1.90 -2.37
N GLN A 33 21.80 3.07 -2.31
CA GLN A 33 21.16 3.59 -1.12
C GLN A 33 19.70 3.81 -1.47
N PHE A 34 18.83 3.02 -0.86
CA PHE A 34 17.41 3.02 -1.15
C PHE A 34 16.63 3.36 0.11
N THR A 35 15.68 4.27 -0.03
CA THR A 35 14.71 4.60 1.02
C THR A 35 13.32 4.57 0.42
N THR A 36 12.39 3.91 1.09
CA THR A 36 10.97 3.96 0.75
C THR A 36 10.12 4.08 2.01
N TYR A 37 8.94 4.67 1.84
CA TYR A 37 7.92 4.83 2.87
C TYR A 37 6.65 4.02 2.54
N THR A 38 6.67 3.32 1.39
CA THR A 38 5.56 2.49 0.91
C THR A 38 6.05 1.43 -0.06
N LEU A 39 5.45 0.24 0.02
CA LEU A 39 5.68 -0.86 -0.91
C LEU A 39 5.20 -0.59 -2.35
N ARG A 40 4.57 0.58 -2.63
CA ARG A 40 4.23 1.01 -4.00
C ARG A 40 5.46 1.32 -4.84
N TYR A 41 6.45 1.95 -4.21
CA TYR A 41 7.69 2.40 -4.83
C TYR A 41 8.84 1.66 -4.17
N ASN A 42 8.96 0.39 -4.52
CA ASN A 42 9.67 -0.58 -3.71
C ASN A 42 10.93 -1.15 -4.36
N THR A 43 11.35 -0.60 -5.50
CA THR A 43 12.44 -1.15 -6.30
C THR A 43 13.49 -0.07 -6.54
N ALA A 44 14.76 -0.42 -6.36
CA ALA A 44 15.92 0.37 -6.75
C ALA A 44 17.01 -0.55 -7.29
N GLY A 45 17.35 -0.41 -8.58
CA GLY A 45 18.31 -1.30 -9.25
C GLY A 45 17.87 -2.76 -9.14
N TRP A 46 18.76 -3.60 -8.60
CA TRP A 46 18.57 -5.03 -8.37
C TRP A 46 17.97 -5.37 -6.99
N VAL A 47 17.59 -4.38 -6.18
CA VAL A 47 16.95 -4.58 -4.87
C VAL A 47 15.46 -4.22 -4.95
N ARG A 48 14.62 -5.11 -4.42
CA ARG A 48 13.17 -4.90 -4.29
C ARG A 48 12.70 -5.17 -2.86
N VAL A 49 12.29 -4.14 -2.12
CA VAL A 49 11.67 -4.29 -0.80
C VAL A 49 10.25 -4.83 -0.98
N THR A 50 9.88 -5.90 -0.29
CA THR A 50 8.55 -6.55 -0.44
C THR A 50 7.78 -6.70 0.86
N GLY A 51 8.32 -6.15 1.95
CA GLY A 51 7.71 -6.06 3.27
C GLY A 51 8.44 -4.99 4.08
N MET A 52 7.70 -4.21 4.86
CA MET A 52 8.23 -3.17 5.74
C MET A 52 7.88 -3.51 7.20
N GLN A 53 8.38 -2.79 8.19
CA GLN A 53 7.89 -2.95 9.57
C GLN A 53 6.60 -2.16 9.77
N GLU A 54 6.57 -0.95 9.23
CA GLU A 54 5.44 -0.03 9.36
C GLU A 54 5.37 0.87 8.11
N HIS A 55 4.17 1.05 7.58
CA HIS A 55 3.94 1.98 6.48
C HIS A 55 4.01 3.44 6.93
N TRP A 56 4.50 4.33 6.07
CA TRP A 56 4.80 5.75 6.36
C TRP A 56 5.98 6.00 7.33
N THR A 57 6.58 4.95 7.87
CA THR A 57 7.92 4.99 8.47
C THR A 57 8.97 4.64 7.41
N ALA A 58 10.17 5.23 7.51
CA ALA A 58 11.23 4.99 6.54
C ALA A 58 11.74 3.53 6.62
N ALA A 59 11.75 2.85 5.49
CA ALA A 59 12.48 1.61 5.29
C ALA A 59 13.68 1.87 4.38
N THR A 60 14.87 1.47 4.81
CA THR A 60 16.13 1.71 4.10
C THR A 60 16.87 0.43 3.78
N VAL A 61 17.52 0.41 2.62
CA VAL A 61 18.50 -0.61 2.24
C VAL A 61 19.75 0.08 1.72
N GLU A 62 20.88 -0.17 2.36
CA GLU A 62 22.19 0.12 1.82
C GLU A 62 22.77 -1.20 1.30
N ALA A 63 23.08 -1.25 0.01
CA ALA A 63 23.52 -2.47 -0.65
C ALA A 63 24.83 -2.24 -1.39
N SER A 64 25.70 -3.23 -1.40
CA SER A 64 26.91 -3.22 -2.22
C SER A 64 27.26 -4.60 -2.76
N ILE A 65 27.91 -4.64 -3.93
CA ILE A 65 28.35 -5.87 -4.58
C ILE A 65 29.84 -5.81 -4.93
N GLU A 66 30.51 -6.93 -4.73
CA GLU A 66 31.86 -7.20 -5.20
C GLU A 66 31.77 -8.42 -6.12
N ALA A 67 31.25 -8.21 -7.34
CA ALA A 67 30.86 -9.29 -8.25
C ALA A 67 31.99 -10.30 -8.53
N ASN A 68 33.24 -9.84 -8.66
CA ASN A 68 34.39 -10.72 -8.89
C ASN A 68 34.66 -11.70 -7.72
N GLU A 69 34.29 -11.31 -6.50
CA GLU A 69 34.38 -12.15 -5.29
C GLU A 69 33.08 -12.90 -5.00
N GLY A 70 32.02 -12.64 -5.78
CA GLY A 70 30.68 -13.18 -5.51
C GLY A 70 30.06 -12.67 -4.21
N ARG A 71 30.49 -11.50 -3.69
CA ARG A 71 30.00 -10.96 -2.42
C ARG A 71 28.88 -9.95 -2.63
N ILE A 72 27.83 -10.04 -1.81
CA ILE A 72 26.73 -9.09 -1.70
C ILE A 72 26.59 -8.72 -0.22
N GLU A 73 26.61 -7.43 0.10
CA GLU A 73 26.42 -6.91 1.46
C GLU A 73 25.18 -6.02 1.52
N LEU A 74 24.34 -6.23 2.52
CA LEU A 74 23.10 -5.48 2.75
C LEU A 74 23.05 -4.98 4.19
N ASN A 75 22.67 -3.72 4.39
CA ASN A 75 22.29 -3.18 5.70
C ASN A 75 20.89 -2.60 5.59
N THR A 76 20.00 -2.98 6.51
CA THR A 76 18.58 -2.65 6.43
C THR A 76 18.07 -1.96 7.70
N THR A 77 17.04 -1.14 7.55
CA THR A 77 16.26 -0.59 8.67
C THR A 77 14.81 -0.53 8.24
N GLY A 78 13.87 -0.98 9.09
CA GLY A 78 12.44 -0.95 8.76
C GLY A 78 11.99 -1.91 7.64
N VAL A 79 12.85 -2.82 7.18
CA VAL A 79 12.56 -3.82 6.13
C VAL A 79 12.30 -5.18 6.77
N THR A 80 11.25 -5.88 6.32
CA THR A 80 10.93 -7.25 6.77
C THR A 80 11.07 -8.28 5.66
N HIS A 81 10.90 -7.87 4.40
CA HIS A 81 11.10 -8.76 3.26
C HIS A 81 11.76 -8.00 2.12
N LEU A 82 12.69 -8.65 1.42
CA LEU A 82 13.31 -8.09 0.22
C LEU A 82 13.64 -9.19 -0.79
N GLU A 83 13.74 -8.79 -2.05
CA GLU A 83 14.20 -9.64 -3.14
C GLU A 83 15.43 -8.99 -3.78
N LEU A 84 16.41 -9.83 -4.10
CA LEU A 84 17.49 -9.52 -5.01
C LEU A 84 17.09 -10.04 -6.38
N ASP A 85 17.02 -9.16 -7.37
CA ASP A 85 16.61 -9.51 -8.73
C ASP A 85 17.56 -8.88 -9.75
N PHE A 86 18.53 -9.69 -10.18
CA PHE A 86 19.50 -9.30 -11.21
C PHE A 86 19.00 -9.60 -12.63
N SER A 87 17.71 -9.91 -12.83
CA SER A 87 17.21 -10.33 -14.14
C SER A 87 17.31 -9.29 -15.25
N ARG A 88 17.29 -8.01 -14.89
CA ARG A 88 17.43 -6.89 -15.84
C ARG A 88 18.85 -6.38 -15.96
N SER A 89 19.61 -6.42 -14.87
CA SER A 89 20.97 -5.87 -14.79
C SER A 89 22.04 -6.89 -15.16
N GLY A 90 21.72 -8.19 -15.10
CA GLY A 90 22.67 -9.27 -15.10
C GLY A 90 23.39 -9.42 -13.76
N TRP A 91 23.93 -10.62 -13.51
CA TRP A 91 24.87 -10.90 -12.42
C TRP A 91 26.22 -11.24 -13.05
N ALA A 92 27.26 -10.49 -12.68
CA ALA A 92 28.61 -10.65 -13.25
C ALA A 92 29.53 -11.56 -12.40
N GLY A 93 29.03 -12.03 -11.24
CA GLY A 93 29.76 -12.92 -10.35
C GLY A 93 29.53 -14.41 -10.63
N PRO A 94 30.08 -15.30 -9.78
CA PRO A 94 29.87 -16.73 -9.90
C PRO A 94 28.40 -17.10 -9.69
N LEU A 95 27.93 -18.16 -10.38
CA LEU A 95 26.56 -18.68 -10.25
C LEU A 95 26.33 -19.48 -8.95
N THR A 96 27.39 -19.90 -8.28
CA THR A 96 27.37 -20.66 -7.04
C THR A 96 28.35 -20.05 -6.05
N GLY A 97 28.13 -20.26 -4.75
CA GLY A 97 29.02 -19.74 -3.71
C GLY A 97 28.96 -18.22 -3.58
N ILE A 98 27.77 -17.63 -3.74
CA ILE A 98 27.55 -16.21 -3.48
C ILE A 98 27.60 -15.98 -1.97
N ASP A 99 28.50 -15.12 -1.51
CA ASP A 99 28.65 -14.71 -0.11
C ASP A 99 27.70 -13.54 0.16
N LEU A 100 26.48 -13.85 0.60
CA LEU A 100 25.50 -12.85 1.00
C LEU A 100 25.61 -12.60 2.51
N SER A 101 25.80 -11.33 2.87
CA SER A 101 25.68 -10.83 4.23
C SER A 101 24.56 -9.79 4.31
N ILE A 102 23.72 -9.88 5.34
CA ILE A 102 22.65 -8.94 5.63
C ILE A 102 22.60 -8.61 7.12
N ASP A 103 22.64 -7.32 7.47
CA ASP A 103 22.68 -6.84 8.86
C ASP A 103 23.82 -7.50 9.69
N GLY A 104 24.92 -7.90 9.04
CA GLY A 104 26.05 -8.61 9.64
C GLY A 104 25.90 -10.14 9.77
N GLU A 105 24.77 -10.70 9.36
CA GLU A 105 24.51 -12.14 9.30
C GLU A 105 24.83 -12.70 7.91
N LYS A 106 25.59 -13.81 7.86
CA LYS A 106 25.87 -14.51 6.61
C LYS A 106 24.77 -15.53 6.30
N LEU A 107 24.27 -15.52 5.07
CA LEU A 107 23.24 -16.43 4.60
C LEU A 107 23.74 -17.33 3.47
N ASP A 108 23.47 -18.62 3.60
CA ASP A 108 23.65 -19.57 2.50
C ASP A 108 22.53 -19.37 1.47
N VAL A 109 22.88 -18.75 0.34
CA VAL A 109 21.93 -18.43 -0.73
C VAL A 109 22.07 -19.37 -1.92
N VAL A 110 20.93 -19.69 -2.50
CA VAL A 110 20.82 -20.39 -3.77
C VAL A 110 19.93 -19.55 -4.68
N ASP A 111 20.24 -19.54 -5.97
CA ASP A 111 19.40 -18.90 -6.97
C ASP A 111 17.99 -19.55 -6.95
N SER A 112 17.00 -18.73 -6.62
CA SER A 112 15.58 -19.09 -6.54
C SER A 112 14.83 -18.73 -7.83
N GLY A 113 15.56 -18.21 -8.81
CA GLY A 113 15.08 -17.65 -10.04
C GLY A 113 14.77 -18.64 -11.16
N ASN A 114 13.97 -18.17 -12.12
CA ASN A 114 13.83 -18.81 -13.43
C ASN A 114 14.12 -17.84 -14.59
N GLN A 115 14.58 -16.64 -14.27
CA GLN A 115 15.04 -15.65 -15.24
C GLN A 115 16.57 -15.68 -15.30
N PRO A 116 17.18 -15.08 -16.34
CA PRO A 116 18.63 -14.88 -16.36
C PRO A 116 19.09 -14.08 -15.14
N GLY A 117 20.31 -14.31 -14.65
CA GLY A 117 20.87 -13.60 -13.49
C GLY A 117 20.41 -14.18 -12.15
N PHE A 118 21.13 -13.82 -11.08
CA PHE A 118 20.86 -14.32 -9.74
C PHE A 118 19.57 -13.72 -9.15
N GLN A 119 18.73 -14.56 -8.54
CA GLN A 119 17.50 -14.11 -7.89
C GLN A 119 17.35 -14.75 -6.51
N CYS A 120 17.10 -13.95 -5.49
CA CYS A 120 16.98 -14.43 -4.11
C CYS A 120 15.87 -13.69 -3.37
N ARG A 121 15.12 -14.38 -2.52
CA ARG A 121 14.13 -13.76 -1.62
C ARG A 121 14.57 -13.95 -0.19
N LEU A 122 14.46 -12.89 0.60
CA LEU A 122 14.82 -12.88 2.01
C LEU A 122 13.63 -12.39 2.84
N ALA A 123 13.47 -13.00 4.01
CA ALA A 123 12.48 -12.62 5.00
C ALA A 123 13.13 -12.51 6.38
N LYS A 124 12.68 -11.55 7.18
CA LYS A 124 13.09 -11.36 8.57
C LYS A 124 12.09 -12.07 9.47
N LEU A 125 12.57 -13.00 10.29
CA LEU A 125 11.73 -13.70 11.26
C LEU A 125 11.37 -12.80 12.43
N SER A 126 10.39 -13.22 13.23
CA SER A 126 10.03 -12.53 14.48
C SER A 126 11.15 -12.52 15.52
N SER A 127 12.13 -13.44 15.43
CA SER A 127 13.36 -13.42 16.22
C SER A 127 14.30 -12.26 15.84
N GLY A 128 14.13 -11.69 14.64
CA GLY A 128 15.03 -10.70 14.06
C GLY A 128 16.05 -11.28 13.08
N ASP A 129 16.16 -12.60 12.98
CA ASP A 129 17.11 -13.28 12.07
C ASP A 129 16.62 -13.24 10.62
N TRP A 130 17.54 -13.20 9.67
CA TRP A 130 17.20 -13.27 8.26
C TRP A 130 17.22 -14.71 7.74
N VAL A 131 16.29 -15.03 6.85
CA VAL A 131 16.23 -16.34 6.19
C VAL A 131 15.97 -16.19 4.70
N VAL A 132 16.42 -17.19 3.94
CA VAL A 132 16.10 -17.31 2.51
C VAL A 132 14.70 -17.88 2.34
N GLU A 133 13.79 -17.11 1.75
CA GLU A 133 12.41 -17.52 1.50
C GLU A 133 12.32 -18.35 0.21
N HIS A 134 12.21 -19.67 0.35
CA HIS A 134 12.17 -20.60 -0.79
C HIS A 134 10.77 -20.67 -1.43
N PHE A 135 9.73 -20.46 -0.64
CA PHE A 135 8.33 -20.53 -1.06
C PHE A 135 7.57 -19.34 -0.50
N ARG A 136 6.68 -18.77 -1.31
CA ARG A 136 5.75 -17.75 -0.82
C ARG A 136 4.83 -18.39 0.20
N THR A 137 4.82 -17.86 1.42
CA THR A 137 3.86 -18.26 2.44
C THR A 137 2.44 -17.91 2.01
N LYS A 138 1.46 -18.68 2.47
CA LYS A 138 0.02 -18.36 2.29
C LYS A 138 -0.49 -17.39 3.37
N GLU A 139 0.39 -16.95 4.26
CA GLU A 139 0.02 -16.07 5.36
C GLU A 139 -0.38 -14.71 4.81
N LEU A 140 -1.43 -14.15 5.40
CA LEU A 140 -1.89 -12.83 5.02
C LEU A 140 -0.83 -11.83 5.45
N ARG A 141 -0.30 -11.09 4.49
CA ARG A 141 0.69 -10.06 4.75
C ARG A 141 0.56 -8.86 3.84
N LYS A 142 1.06 -7.72 4.31
CA LYS A 142 1.31 -6.58 3.44
C LYS A 142 2.39 -6.93 2.42
N ARG A 143 2.18 -6.45 1.19
CA ARG A 143 3.05 -6.72 0.03
C ARG A 143 2.78 -5.71 -1.07
N PRO A 144 3.68 -5.53 -2.04
CA PRO A 144 3.47 -4.60 -3.16
C PRO A 144 2.11 -4.80 -3.84
N GLY A 145 1.30 -3.74 -3.90
CA GLY A 145 -0.08 -3.75 -4.46
C GLY A 145 -1.16 -4.31 -3.52
N LEU A 146 -0.80 -4.69 -2.31
CA LEU A 146 -1.69 -5.06 -1.21
C LEU A 146 -1.01 -4.68 0.11
N GLN A 147 -0.82 -3.39 0.33
CA GLN A 147 0.02 -2.78 1.36
C GLN A 147 -0.66 -1.69 2.22
N GLY A 148 -1.81 -1.17 1.78
CA GLY A 148 -2.40 0.07 2.28
C GLY A 148 -1.58 1.31 1.87
N PRO A 149 -1.99 2.53 2.26
CA PRO A 149 -3.25 2.87 2.95
C PRO A 149 -4.46 2.72 2.01
N ILE A 150 -5.63 3.18 2.44
CA ILE A 150 -6.91 3.04 1.71
C ILE A 150 -6.79 3.36 0.21
N ASP A 151 -6.06 4.42 -0.15
CA ASP A 151 -5.90 4.87 -1.54
C ASP A 151 -5.21 3.85 -2.47
N ASP A 152 -4.44 2.89 -1.95
CA ASP A 152 -3.77 1.87 -2.77
C ASP A 152 -4.78 0.96 -3.49
N ALA A 153 -6.01 0.84 -2.96
CA ALA A 153 -7.11 0.12 -3.61
C ALA A 153 -7.63 0.81 -4.88
N PHE A 154 -7.33 2.10 -5.10
CA PHE A 154 -7.77 2.86 -6.28
C PHE A 154 -6.73 2.87 -7.40
N CYS A 155 -5.69 2.08 -7.22
CA CYS A 155 -4.47 2.07 -8.01
C CYS A 155 -4.37 0.81 -8.90
N ASP A 156 -5.46 0.04 -8.98
CA ASP A 156 -5.74 -1.10 -9.85
C ASP A 156 -7.27 -1.16 -10.09
N ARG A 157 -7.77 -2.16 -10.81
CA ARG A 157 -9.20 -2.34 -11.10
C ARG A 157 -10.04 -2.45 -9.83
N PHE A 158 -11.10 -1.65 -9.73
CA PHE A 158 -12.06 -1.69 -8.64
C PHE A 158 -13.52 -1.55 -9.12
N VAL A 159 -14.46 -1.91 -8.26
CA VAL A 159 -15.90 -1.67 -8.43
C VAL A 159 -16.49 -1.12 -7.12
N ILE A 160 -17.39 -0.14 -7.23
CA ILE A 160 -18.15 0.36 -6.08
C ILE A 160 -19.36 -0.54 -5.85
N VAL A 161 -19.54 -0.99 -4.61
CA VAL A 161 -20.63 -1.88 -4.21
C VAL A 161 -21.52 -1.17 -3.20
N LEU A 162 -22.70 -0.75 -3.66
CA LEU A 162 -23.69 -0.03 -2.87
C LEU A 162 -24.56 -1.00 -2.04
N PRO A 163 -25.00 -0.58 -0.84
CA PRO A 163 -25.85 -1.42 -0.01
C PRO A 163 -27.26 -1.54 -0.61
N SER A 164 -27.87 -2.72 -0.54
CA SER A 164 -29.27 -2.92 -1.00
C SER A 164 -30.33 -2.72 0.08
N ARG A 165 -29.91 -2.30 1.27
CA ARG A 165 -30.75 -1.94 2.41
C ARG A 165 -30.20 -0.69 3.08
N PRO A 166 -31.02 0.07 3.83
CA PRO A 166 -30.50 1.15 4.64
C PRO A 166 -29.66 0.62 5.81
N ALA A 167 -28.64 1.39 6.20
CA ALA A 167 -27.90 1.25 7.44
C ALA A 167 -28.84 1.35 8.65
N ARG A 168 -28.43 0.76 9.76
CA ARG A 168 -29.21 0.70 11.01
C ARG A 168 -29.50 2.08 11.56
N HIS A 169 -28.55 2.99 11.43
CA HIS A 169 -28.60 4.30 12.05
C HIS A 169 -28.72 5.37 10.97
N GLY A 170 -29.80 6.16 11.04
CA GLY A 170 -30.12 7.13 9.98
C GLY A 170 -29.08 8.23 9.79
N ARG A 171 -28.29 8.58 10.83
CA ARG A 171 -27.19 9.54 10.69
C ARG A 171 -26.05 8.95 9.87
N VAL A 172 -25.61 7.75 10.22
CA VAL A 172 -24.61 7.00 9.45
C VAL A 172 -25.07 6.79 8.01
N GLN A 173 -26.35 6.45 7.77
CA GLN A 173 -26.89 6.33 6.41
C GLN A 173 -26.68 7.60 5.58
N ARG A 174 -27.04 8.77 6.13
CA ARG A 174 -26.85 10.05 5.42
C ARG A 174 -25.39 10.37 5.12
N TRP A 175 -24.50 10.03 6.05
CA TRP A 175 -23.06 10.18 5.84
C TRP A 175 -22.55 9.25 4.73
N ILE A 176 -22.97 7.98 4.73
CA ILE A 176 -22.64 7.00 3.68
C ILE A 176 -23.12 7.49 2.32
N ASP A 177 -24.36 7.97 2.21
CA ASP A 177 -24.91 8.49 0.95
C ASP A 177 -24.10 9.67 0.42
N ARG A 178 -23.74 10.61 1.30
CA ARG A 178 -22.90 11.77 0.97
C ARG A 178 -21.52 11.33 0.48
N GLU A 179 -20.83 10.45 1.20
CA GLU A 179 -19.47 10.03 0.82
C GLU A 179 -19.46 9.18 -0.46
N THR A 180 -20.51 8.39 -0.69
CA THR A 180 -20.69 7.62 -1.92
C THR A 180 -20.87 8.56 -3.13
N GLU A 181 -21.71 9.59 -2.99
CA GLU A 181 -21.90 10.59 -4.03
C GLU A 181 -20.62 11.40 -4.26
N TYR A 182 -19.95 11.81 -3.18
CA TYR A 182 -18.72 12.56 -3.21
C TYR A 182 -17.61 11.81 -3.97
N LEU A 183 -17.39 10.52 -3.66
CA LEU A 183 -16.41 9.68 -4.36
C LEU A 183 -16.68 9.64 -5.87
N GLN A 184 -17.93 9.37 -6.26
CA GLN A 184 -18.31 9.27 -7.68
C GLN A 184 -18.05 10.58 -8.43
N GLN A 185 -18.51 11.71 -7.87
CA GLN A 185 -18.28 13.02 -8.48
C GLN A 185 -16.80 13.37 -8.55
N ARG A 186 -16.05 13.09 -7.48
CA ARG A 186 -14.64 13.43 -7.37
C ARG A 186 -13.79 12.60 -8.32
N TRP A 187 -14.07 11.30 -8.43
CA TRP A 187 -13.42 10.44 -9.41
C TRP A 187 -13.64 10.95 -10.83
N GLN A 188 -14.89 11.24 -11.20
CA GLN A 188 -15.20 11.76 -12.53
C GLN A 188 -14.46 13.08 -12.82
N ARG A 189 -14.42 14.00 -11.85
CA ARG A 189 -13.75 15.31 -12.02
C ARG A 189 -12.23 15.20 -12.10
N LEU A 190 -11.61 14.40 -11.25
CA LEU A 190 -10.15 14.34 -11.12
C LEU A 190 -9.51 13.29 -12.04
N MET A 191 -10.11 12.11 -12.13
CA MET A 191 -9.59 10.99 -12.92
C MET A 191 -10.17 10.94 -14.34
N ARG A 192 -11.18 11.79 -14.64
CA ARG A 192 -11.76 11.93 -15.99
C ARG A 192 -12.30 10.61 -16.56
N GLY A 193 -12.87 9.78 -15.70
CA GLY A 193 -13.49 8.52 -16.08
C GLY A 193 -14.70 8.22 -15.21
N ASP A 194 -15.56 7.31 -15.68
CA ASP A 194 -16.71 6.85 -14.92
C ASP A 194 -16.33 5.64 -14.06
N VAL A 195 -16.85 5.58 -12.85
CA VAL A 195 -16.69 4.42 -11.97
C VAL A 195 -17.72 3.34 -12.29
N GLN A 196 -17.31 2.08 -12.13
CA GLN A 196 -18.25 0.96 -12.17
C GLN A 196 -18.95 0.86 -10.83
N VAL A 197 -20.29 0.85 -10.84
CA VAL A 197 -21.12 0.81 -9.65
C VAL A 197 -22.14 -0.32 -9.79
N VAL A 198 -22.26 -1.14 -8.75
CA VAL A 198 -23.27 -2.19 -8.62
C VAL A 198 -23.90 -2.12 -7.24
N THR A 199 -25.11 -2.66 -7.08
CA THR A 199 -25.62 -2.98 -5.73
C THR A 199 -25.00 -4.28 -5.23
N ASP A 200 -25.02 -4.51 -3.92
CA ASP A 200 -24.55 -5.75 -3.29
C ASP A 200 -25.27 -7.03 -3.79
N ARG A 201 -26.41 -6.91 -4.46
CA ARG A 201 -27.17 -8.02 -5.07
C ARG A 201 -26.73 -8.34 -6.48
N GLU A 202 -26.13 -7.36 -7.15
CA GLU A 202 -25.65 -7.43 -8.53
C GLU A 202 -24.16 -7.76 -8.60
N LEU A 203 -23.45 -7.68 -7.46
CA LEU A 203 -22.05 -8.07 -7.37
C LEU A 203 -21.86 -9.53 -7.81
N THR A 204 -20.98 -9.74 -8.79
CA THR A 204 -20.71 -11.06 -9.37
C THR A 204 -19.42 -11.69 -8.84
N ASP A 205 -19.31 -13.01 -8.97
CA ASP A 205 -18.07 -13.73 -8.64
C ASP A 205 -16.88 -13.27 -9.49
N ASP A 206 -17.11 -12.90 -10.76
CA ASP A 206 -16.08 -12.33 -11.63
C ASP A 206 -15.55 -10.99 -11.11
N GLN A 207 -16.43 -10.11 -10.61
CA GLN A 207 -16.02 -8.86 -10.00
C GLN A 207 -15.22 -9.09 -8.71
N ILE A 208 -15.63 -10.05 -7.88
CA ILE A 208 -14.88 -10.47 -6.67
C ILE A 208 -13.49 -11.03 -7.03
N ALA A 209 -13.39 -11.82 -8.11
CA ALA A 209 -12.15 -12.44 -8.55
C ALA A 209 -11.17 -11.43 -9.18
N THR A 210 -11.68 -10.42 -9.89
CA THR A 210 -10.86 -9.56 -10.76
C THR A 210 -10.63 -8.16 -10.22
N SER A 211 -11.44 -7.69 -9.25
CA SER A 211 -11.48 -6.28 -8.84
C SER A 211 -11.29 -6.11 -7.33
N HIS A 212 -10.76 -4.98 -6.92
CA HIS A 212 -10.96 -4.47 -5.56
C HIS A 212 -12.43 -4.09 -5.36
N LEU A 213 -12.95 -4.28 -4.15
CA LEU A 213 -14.34 -3.98 -3.82
C LEU A 213 -14.39 -2.75 -2.92
N ILE A 214 -15.01 -1.67 -3.39
CA ILE A 214 -15.24 -0.45 -2.62
C ILE A 214 -16.67 -0.49 -2.08
N CYS A 215 -16.86 -1.10 -0.92
CA CYS A 215 -18.17 -1.35 -0.33
C CYS A 215 -18.61 -0.19 0.57
N PHE A 216 -19.80 0.33 0.31
CA PHE A 216 -20.47 1.29 1.18
C PHE A 216 -21.62 0.61 1.95
N GLY A 217 -21.87 1.06 3.17
CA GLY A 217 -22.86 0.48 4.08
C GLY A 217 -22.33 0.18 5.47
N ASP A 218 -23.23 -0.31 6.32
CA ASP A 218 -22.84 -1.06 7.52
C ASP A 218 -22.90 -2.56 7.27
N PHE A 219 -22.44 -3.35 8.25
CA PHE A 219 -22.39 -4.82 8.14
C PHE A 219 -23.77 -5.48 8.12
N SER A 220 -24.87 -4.73 8.11
CA SER A 220 -26.22 -5.24 7.96
C SER A 220 -26.97 -4.70 6.74
N SER A 221 -26.46 -3.61 6.15
CA SER A 221 -27.05 -2.91 5.03
C SER A 221 -26.46 -3.37 3.70
N ASN A 222 -25.18 -3.73 3.69
CA ASN A 222 -24.48 -4.31 2.56
C ASN A 222 -24.35 -5.83 2.74
N ARG A 223 -24.98 -6.62 1.88
CA ARG A 223 -24.98 -8.09 1.93
C ARG A 223 -23.58 -8.69 1.85
N TYR A 224 -22.70 -8.09 1.05
CA TYR A 224 -21.32 -8.57 0.93
C TYR A 224 -20.57 -8.41 2.25
N LEU A 225 -20.64 -7.20 2.84
CA LEU A 225 -20.04 -6.92 4.15
C LEU A 225 -20.60 -7.81 5.24
N PHE A 226 -21.93 -8.04 5.28
CA PHE A 226 -22.55 -8.96 6.23
C PHE A 226 -21.94 -10.36 6.16
N ASN A 227 -21.70 -10.89 4.96
CA ASN A 227 -21.19 -12.26 4.79
C ASN A 227 -19.73 -12.43 5.21
N VAL A 228 -18.93 -11.36 5.17
CA VAL A 228 -17.50 -11.42 5.49
C VAL A 228 -17.16 -10.79 6.84
N ALA A 229 -18.15 -10.25 7.57
CA ALA A 229 -17.97 -9.47 8.78
C ALA A 229 -17.13 -10.17 9.86
N ASP A 230 -17.32 -11.49 10.05
CA ASP A 230 -16.60 -12.27 11.06
C ASP A 230 -15.11 -12.46 10.72
N SER A 231 -14.70 -12.19 9.48
CA SER A 231 -13.32 -12.25 9.01
C SER A 231 -12.64 -10.88 8.94
N LEU A 232 -13.33 -9.81 9.31
CA LEU A 232 -12.81 -8.45 9.30
C LEU A 232 -12.23 -8.07 10.67
N PRO A 233 -11.19 -7.21 10.72
CA PRO A 233 -10.53 -6.84 11.97
C PRO A 233 -11.36 -5.87 12.85
N ILE A 234 -12.46 -5.31 12.31
CA ILE A 234 -13.33 -4.35 12.99
C ILE A 234 -14.69 -4.99 13.18
N ARG A 235 -15.27 -4.83 14.38
CA ARG A 235 -16.60 -5.36 14.69
C ARG A 235 -17.61 -4.24 14.71
N TRP A 236 -18.62 -4.32 13.85
CA TRP A 236 -19.68 -3.31 13.78
C TRP A 236 -21.06 -3.94 13.85
N THR A 237 -21.76 -3.66 14.95
CA THR A 237 -23.11 -4.19 15.21
C THR A 237 -24.12 -3.05 15.37
N ARG A 238 -25.37 -3.42 15.64
CA ARG A 238 -26.41 -2.44 15.98
C ARG A 238 -26.06 -1.58 17.20
N ASN A 239 -25.39 -2.17 18.20
CA ASN A 239 -25.25 -1.57 19.53
C ASN A 239 -23.85 -0.99 19.77
N GLU A 240 -22.84 -1.44 19.04
CA GLU A 240 -21.45 -1.06 19.26
C GLU A 240 -20.62 -1.17 17.97
N LEU A 241 -19.65 -0.26 17.84
CA LEU A 241 -18.54 -0.32 16.89
C LEU A 241 -17.25 -0.50 17.69
N VAL A 242 -16.52 -1.59 17.48
CA VAL A 242 -15.27 -1.89 18.17
C VAL A 242 -14.12 -1.93 17.19
N VAL A 243 -13.09 -1.13 17.49
CA VAL A 243 -11.84 -1.04 16.74
C VAL A 243 -10.70 -1.15 17.75
N ALA A 244 -9.91 -2.22 17.65
CA ALA A 244 -8.90 -2.59 18.63
C ALA A 244 -9.53 -2.72 20.04
N ASP A 245 -9.03 -1.98 21.02
CA ASP A 245 -9.49 -1.93 22.41
C ASP A 245 -10.57 -0.87 22.68
N GLU A 246 -10.93 -0.07 21.67
CA GLU A 246 -11.87 1.04 21.80
C GLU A 246 -13.27 0.72 21.27
N THR A 247 -14.28 1.23 21.95
CA THR A 247 -15.70 1.08 21.59
C THR A 247 -16.34 2.43 21.34
N PHE A 248 -17.05 2.55 20.21
CA PHE A 248 -17.71 3.76 19.73
C PHE A 248 -19.22 3.55 19.58
N ASP A 249 -19.98 4.65 19.64
CA ASP A 249 -21.43 4.64 19.35
C ASP A 249 -21.67 4.48 17.83
N PRO A 250 -22.25 3.36 17.36
CA PRO A 250 -22.50 3.12 15.94
C PRO A 250 -23.56 4.04 15.33
N ALA A 251 -24.27 4.85 16.14
CA ALA A 251 -25.18 5.88 15.64
C ALA A 251 -24.48 7.21 15.30
N ASN A 252 -23.28 7.43 15.85
CA ASN A 252 -22.50 8.65 15.68
C ASN A 252 -21.17 8.39 14.96
N HIS A 253 -20.73 7.13 14.85
CA HIS A 253 -19.43 6.80 14.28
C HIS A 253 -19.55 5.77 13.15
N ALA A 254 -18.70 5.91 12.14
CA ALA A 254 -18.55 4.96 11.05
C ALA A 254 -17.06 4.64 10.83
N PRO A 255 -16.70 3.35 10.66
CA PRO A 255 -15.35 2.98 10.28
C PRO A 255 -15.15 3.17 8.77
N VAL A 256 -13.95 3.62 8.41
CA VAL A 256 -13.41 3.59 7.05
C VAL A 256 -12.12 2.80 7.05
N PHE A 257 -11.93 1.83 6.15
CA PHE A 257 -10.70 1.04 6.12
C PHE A 257 -10.51 0.26 4.82
N CYS A 258 -9.28 -0.16 4.55
CA CYS A 258 -8.96 -1.19 3.55
C CYS A 258 -8.44 -2.47 4.21
N TYR A 259 -8.79 -3.62 3.68
CA TYR A 259 -8.36 -4.92 4.17
C TYR A 259 -8.27 -5.93 3.02
N PRO A 260 -7.43 -6.98 3.09
CA PRO A 260 -7.48 -8.07 2.12
C PRO A 260 -8.85 -8.72 2.12
N ASN A 261 -9.47 -8.80 0.95
CA ASN A 261 -10.82 -9.31 0.80
C ASN A 261 -10.87 -10.79 1.26
N PRO A 262 -11.70 -11.16 2.25
CA PRO A 262 -11.75 -12.53 2.76
C PRO A 262 -12.13 -13.61 1.73
N LEU A 263 -12.82 -13.24 0.64
CA LEU A 263 -13.14 -14.15 -0.47
C LEU A 263 -12.11 -14.09 -1.61
N ASN A 264 -11.19 -13.13 -1.58
CA ASN A 264 -10.07 -13.02 -2.50
C ASN A 264 -8.91 -12.24 -1.86
N PRO A 265 -8.02 -12.90 -1.09
CA PRO A 265 -6.94 -12.24 -0.36
C PRO A 265 -5.91 -11.51 -1.23
N ASP A 266 -6.02 -11.63 -2.57
CA ASP A 266 -5.18 -10.90 -3.53
C ASP A 266 -5.80 -9.57 -3.99
N ARG A 267 -6.94 -9.17 -3.42
CA ARG A 267 -7.65 -7.93 -3.71
C ARG A 267 -8.07 -7.24 -2.41
N TYR A 268 -8.18 -5.92 -2.44
CA TYR A 268 -8.78 -5.16 -1.36
C TYR A 268 -10.30 -5.30 -1.29
N LEU A 269 -10.77 -5.29 -0.05
CA LEU A 269 -12.07 -4.77 0.36
C LEU A 269 -11.84 -3.42 1.04
N VAL A 270 -12.46 -2.36 0.54
CA VAL A 270 -12.54 -1.05 1.18
C VAL A 270 -13.93 -0.87 1.75
N VAL A 271 -14.03 -0.38 2.98
CA VAL A 271 -15.30 -0.07 3.64
C VAL A 271 -15.45 1.43 3.79
N ASN A 272 -16.57 1.96 3.29
CA ASN A 272 -17.04 3.34 3.44
C ASN A 272 -16.05 4.46 3.07
N SER A 273 -15.08 4.18 2.19
CA SER A 273 -14.06 5.16 1.82
C SER A 273 -13.85 5.26 0.31
N GLY A 274 -13.37 6.42 -0.09
CA GLY A 274 -12.93 6.75 -1.44
C GLY A 274 -11.43 7.04 -1.50
N MET A 275 -11.01 7.73 -2.56
CA MET A 275 -9.73 8.46 -2.51
C MET A 275 -9.79 9.46 -1.35
N THR A 276 -8.76 9.48 -0.52
CA THR A 276 -8.83 10.14 0.79
C THR A 276 -8.41 11.61 0.72
N PHE A 277 -7.74 12.04 -0.35
CA PHE A 277 -7.48 13.47 -0.59
C PHE A 277 -8.74 14.21 -1.06
N ARG A 278 -9.06 15.32 -0.40
CA ARG A 278 -10.22 16.19 -0.66
C ARG A 278 -9.80 17.56 -1.25
N GLU A 279 -10.65 18.58 -1.21
CA GLU A 279 -10.49 19.87 -1.87
C GLU A 279 -9.15 20.58 -1.59
N PHE A 280 -8.56 20.35 -0.42
CA PHE A 280 -7.23 20.86 -0.06
C PHE A 280 -6.15 20.48 -1.08
N SER A 281 -6.28 19.32 -1.75
CA SER A 281 -5.34 18.86 -2.75
C SER A 281 -5.54 19.48 -4.14
N ASN A 282 -6.66 20.18 -4.38
CA ASN A 282 -6.99 20.70 -5.72
C ASN A 282 -6.01 21.76 -6.21
N VAL A 283 -5.23 22.38 -5.32
CA VAL A 283 -4.22 23.38 -5.67
C VAL A 283 -3.02 22.79 -6.41
N SER A 284 -2.70 21.51 -6.18
CA SER A 284 -1.56 20.84 -6.82
C SER A 284 -1.67 19.33 -6.70
N ASN A 285 -1.33 18.62 -7.78
CA ASN A 285 -1.23 17.16 -7.76
C ASN A 285 -0.21 16.63 -6.74
N SER A 286 0.79 17.42 -6.31
CA SER A 286 1.73 17.03 -5.25
C SER A 286 1.07 16.83 -3.88
N ARG A 287 -0.16 17.34 -3.70
CA ARG A 287 -0.98 17.15 -2.50
C ARG A 287 -2.02 16.05 -2.67
N GLN A 288 -2.11 15.40 -3.84
CA GLN A 288 -3.00 14.26 -4.08
C GLN A 288 -2.32 12.99 -3.55
N VAL A 289 -2.07 12.96 -2.24
CA VAL A 289 -1.49 11.85 -1.49
C VAL A 289 -2.56 11.25 -0.59
N ALA A 290 -2.34 10.03 -0.12
CA ALA A 290 -3.22 9.45 0.89
C ALA A 290 -3.25 10.33 2.15
N MET A 291 -4.44 10.67 2.62
CA MET A 291 -4.70 11.52 3.79
C MET A 291 -5.20 10.72 4.99
N LEU A 292 -5.64 9.49 4.78
CA LEU A 292 -5.97 8.53 5.83
C LEU A 292 -5.02 7.33 5.75
N PRO A 293 -4.71 6.66 6.89
CA PRO A 293 -3.92 5.44 6.92
C PRO A 293 -4.80 4.24 6.49
N ASP A 294 -4.51 3.03 6.95
CA ASP A 294 -5.29 1.84 6.58
C ASP A 294 -6.73 1.86 7.12
N PHE A 295 -6.93 2.47 8.29
CA PHE A 295 -8.24 2.62 8.91
C PHE A 295 -8.41 3.95 9.66
N ALA A 296 -9.64 4.41 9.76
CA ALA A 296 -10.06 5.47 10.67
C ALA A 296 -11.50 5.25 11.16
N VAL A 297 -11.83 5.86 12.29
CA VAL A 297 -13.20 6.01 12.81
C VAL A 297 -13.57 7.47 12.70
N ILE A 298 -14.66 7.72 11.97
CA ILE A 298 -15.16 9.06 11.69
C ILE A 298 -16.36 9.33 12.59
N ASP A 299 -16.33 10.44 13.32
CA ASP A 299 -17.53 11.03 13.92
C ASP A 299 -18.35 11.68 12.81
N VAL A 300 -19.54 11.12 12.57
CA VAL A 300 -20.46 11.51 11.50
C VAL A 300 -21.49 12.56 11.95
N THR A 301 -21.34 13.10 13.16
CA THR A 301 -22.15 14.22 13.66
C THR A 301 -21.64 15.57 13.18
N ASP A 302 -20.35 15.66 12.92
CA ASP A 302 -19.69 16.85 12.39
C ASP A 302 -19.80 16.94 10.85
N GLN A 303 -19.60 18.15 10.33
CA GLN A 303 -19.48 18.37 8.88
C GLN A 303 -18.12 17.90 8.39
N ASP A 304 -18.04 17.48 7.13
CA ASP A 304 -16.77 17.28 6.45
C ASP A 304 -16.06 18.63 6.23
N ASP A 305 -14.76 18.56 5.98
CA ASP A 305 -13.97 19.72 5.58
C ASP A 305 -13.19 19.43 4.29
N SER A 306 -12.29 20.35 3.92
CA SER A 306 -11.49 20.22 2.71
C SER A 306 -10.44 19.10 2.75
N ILE A 307 -10.30 18.39 3.86
CA ILE A 307 -9.30 17.36 4.13
C ILE A 307 -9.96 16.04 4.49
N TYR A 308 -10.97 16.03 5.36
CA TYR A 308 -11.54 14.83 5.97
C TYR A 308 -13.07 14.74 5.83
N PRO A 309 -13.64 13.51 5.78
CA PRO A 309 -15.08 13.28 5.66
C PRO A 309 -15.87 13.51 6.96
N GLY A 310 -15.25 14.09 7.98
CA GLY A 310 -15.75 14.27 9.35
C GLY A 310 -14.58 14.23 10.34
N THR A 311 -14.87 14.42 11.62
CA THR A 311 -13.83 14.40 12.66
C THR A 311 -13.28 12.99 12.83
N ILE A 312 -11.96 12.84 12.77
CA ILE A 312 -11.28 11.57 13.01
C ILE A 312 -11.10 11.40 14.52
N VAL A 313 -11.77 10.40 15.09
CA VAL A 313 -11.67 10.08 16.53
C VAL A 313 -10.66 8.96 16.82
N LYS A 314 -10.33 8.14 15.80
CA LYS A 314 -9.28 7.12 15.85
C LYS A 314 -8.77 6.85 14.44
N GLN A 315 -7.49 6.55 14.27
CA GLN A 315 -6.91 6.09 13.02
C GLN A 315 -5.62 5.32 13.25
N GLY A 316 -5.20 4.50 12.29
CA GLY A 316 -3.94 3.78 12.38
C GLY A 316 -3.68 2.88 11.18
N PHE A 317 -2.58 2.13 11.29
CA PHE A 317 -2.20 1.09 10.36
C PHE A 317 -2.51 -0.29 10.94
N PHE A 318 -2.85 -1.23 10.07
CA PHE A 318 -2.70 -2.63 10.43
C PHE A 318 -1.21 -2.99 10.35
N ASN A 319 -0.77 -3.92 11.20
CA ASN A 319 0.59 -4.44 11.12
C ASN A 319 0.82 -5.23 9.82
N GLU A 320 2.02 -5.76 9.64
CA GLU A 320 2.37 -6.52 8.42
C GLU A 320 1.50 -7.75 8.20
N GLN A 321 0.88 -8.33 9.24
CA GLN A 321 -0.05 -9.45 9.13
C GLN A 321 -1.51 -8.99 9.02
N TRP A 322 -1.74 -7.71 8.74
CA TRP A 322 -3.05 -7.08 8.68
C TRP A 322 -3.84 -7.10 10.00
N GLN A 323 -3.16 -7.19 11.14
CA GLN A 323 -3.81 -7.18 12.45
C GLN A 323 -3.84 -5.78 13.05
N LEU A 324 -4.87 -5.49 13.85
CA LEU A 324 -4.87 -4.33 14.74
C LEU A 324 -3.91 -4.58 15.89
N GLU A 325 -3.00 -3.65 16.13
CA GLU A 325 -2.19 -3.68 17.34
C GLU A 325 -3.06 -3.33 18.55
N GLN A 326 -2.82 -4.04 19.66
CA GLN A 326 -3.46 -3.81 20.95
C GLN A 326 -2.79 -2.66 21.69
#